data_AF-A0A8J2LU45-F1
#
_entry.id   AF-A0A8J2LU45-F1
#
_cell.length_a   1.000
_cell.length_b   1.000
_cell.length_c   1.000
_cell.angle_alpha   90.00
_cell.angle_beta   90.00
_cell.angle_gamma   90.00
#
_symmetry.space_group_name_H-M   'P 1'
#
loop_
_entity.id
_entity.type
_entity.pdbx_description
1 polymer ?
#
loop_
_entity_poly.entity_id
_entity_poly.type
_entity_poly.pdbx_seq_one_letter_code
_entity_poly.pdbx_strand_id
1 'polypeptide(L)'
;MYILMYLQGKLTGRTERQTQKLKALRIEATHPWVNESQAISYLRLLYYMCKQILGKMQLNILGMKLSHKIDIEVKTEIFNNRPEFYFIVLTATMASPKIEQPLLESLTDGQTTKVMVSMTDKTEEVLRGLENREYADRADRLNTINRELTALAERSQQPVIELLEKEKERIPITWKTMWISNQVIIDGADLQLVQKIAGIQNVAKIEGEKFMQLHKSLVRPVEQPKPVDQDTK
;
A
#
# COMPACT_ATOMS: atom_id res chain seq x y z
N MET A 1 -8.51 -2.87 -5.82
CA MET A 1 -8.84 -3.19 -7.22
C MET A 1 -9.66 -4.48 -7.20
N TYR A 2 -10.90 -4.47 -7.70
CA TYR A 2 -11.68 -5.68 -7.89
C TYR A 2 -11.90 -5.85 -9.40
N ILE A 3 -11.45 -6.97 -9.97
CA ILE A 3 -11.76 -7.32 -11.36
C ILE A 3 -12.71 -8.51 -11.28
N LEU A 4 -13.97 -8.31 -11.66
CA LEU A 4 -14.93 -9.39 -11.80
C LEU A 4 -14.76 -10.00 -13.19
N MET A 5 -14.16 -11.20 -13.25
CA MET A 5 -14.13 -11.99 -14.48
C MET A 5 -15.25 -13.04 -14.44
N TYR A 6 -16.19 -12.94 -15.39
CA TYR A 6 -17.23 -13.94 -15.57
C TYR A 6 -16.78 -14.98 -16.61
N LEU A 7 -16.60 -16.22 -16.16
CA LEU A 7 -16.39 -17.37 -17.04
C LEU A 7 -17.68 -18.20 -17.09
N GLN A 8 -18.37 -18.18 -18.23
CA GLN A 8 -19.56 -19.01 -18.46
C GLN A 8 -19.16 -20.30 -19.18
N GLY A 9 -19.23 -21.43 -18.48
CA GLY A 9 -18.95 -22.77 -19.04
C GLY A 9 -20.09 -23.74 -18.74
N LYS A 10 -20.51 -24.53 -19.74
CA LYS A 10 -21.47 -25.62 -19.57
C LYS A 10 -20.71 -26.95 -19.60
N LEU A 11 -20.66 -27.66 -18.48
CA LEU A 11 -20.07 -29.00 -18.41
C LEU A 11 -21.16 -30.05 -18.68
N THR A 12 -21.31 -30.46 -19.94
CA THR A 12 -22.16 -31.61 -20.29
C THR A 12 -21.35 -32.90 -20.18
N GLY A 13 -21.73 -33.75 -19.22
CA GLY A 13 -21.08 -35.04 -18.99
C GLY A 13 -21.55 -36.14 -19.94
N ARG A 14 -20.60 -36.72 -20.69
CA ARG A 14 -20.36 -38.14 -21.01
C ARG A 14 -19.84 -38.31 -22.44
N THR A 15 -18.63 -38.87 -22.47
CA THR A 15 -17.96 -39.62 -23.56
C THR A 15 -17.85 -38.96 -24.95
N GLU A 16 -16.58 -38.83 -25.34
CA GLU A 16 -16.04 -38.61 -26.70
C GLU A 16 -16.15 -37.20 -27.33
N ARG A 17 -14.95 -36.63 -27.57
CA ARG A 17 -14.62 -35.40 -28.32
C ARG A 17 -15.05 -34.09 -27.65
N GLN A 18 -14.31 -33.67 -26.64
CA GLN A 18 -14.40 -32.34 -26.06
C GLN A 18 -13.78 -31.26 -26.97
N THR A 19 -14.59 -30.65 -27.83
CA THR A 19 -14.36 -29.28 -28.30
C THR A 19 -15.03 -28.33 -27.30
N GLN A 20 -14.25 -27.79 -26.36
CA GLN A 20 -14.74 -26.77 -25.42
C GLN A 20 -15.19 -25.52 -26.19
N LYS A 21 -16.50 -25.33 -26.36
CA LYS A 21 -17.08 -24.03 -26.73
C LYS A 21 -17.23 -23.18 -25.46
N LEU A 22 -16.16 -22.47 -25.08
CA LEU A 22 -16.27 -21.31 -24.19
C LEU A 22 -17.04 -20.22 -24.94
N LYS A 23 -18.34 -20.07 -24.65
CA LYS A 23 -19.15 -18.98 -25.23
C LYS A 23 -19.04 -17.76 -24.32
N ALA A 24 -18.51 -16.69 -24.90
CA ALA A 24 -18.56 -15.30 -24.48
C ALA A 24 -18.05 -14.99 -23.05
N LEU A 25 -16.83 -14.44 -22.97
CA LEU A 25 -16.42 -13.62 -21.83
C LEU A 25 -17.20 -12.30 -21.90
N ARG A 26 -18.02 -12.01 -20.89
CA ARG A 26 -18.57 -10.66 -20.68
C ARG A 26 -17.81 -10.04 -19.52
N ILE A 27 -17.14 -8.91 -19.78
CA ILE A 27 -16.31 -8.21 -18.80
C ILE A 27 -16.96 -6.85 -18.57
N GLU A 28 -17.37 -6.58 -17.34
CA GLU A 28 -17.80 -5.24 -16.91
C GLU A 28 -16.67 -4.67 -16.05
N ALA A 29 -15.84 -3.81 -16.64
CA ALA A 29 -14.78 -3.11 -15.94
C ALA A 29 -15.33 -1.79 -15.40
N THR A 30 -15.66 -1.74 -14.11
CA THR A 30 -16.14 -0.53 -13.44
C THR A 30 -14.99 0.18 -12.72
N HIS A 31 -14.08 0.88 -13.41
CA HIS A 31 -13.28 1.94 -12.76
C HIS A 31 -12.57 2.94 -13.72
N PRO A 32 -12.52 4.26 -13.40
CA PRO A 32 -12.05 5.33 -14.30
C PRO A 32 -10.54 5.58 -14.49
N TRP A 33 -9.60 4.79 -13.92
CA TRP A 33 -8.16 5.16 -13.92
C TRP A 33 -7.20 4.14 -14.56
N VAL A 34 -7.71 3.15 -15.31
CA VAL A 34 -6.86 2.24 -16.09
C VAL A 34 -7.14 2.51 -17.57
N ASN A 35 -6.12 2.91 -18.33
CA ASN A 35 -6.30 3.06 -19.78
C ASN A 35 -6.58 1.68 -20.40
N GLU A 36 -7.40 1.67 -21.44
CA GLU A 36 -7.92 0.44 -22.05
C GLU A 36 -6.81 -0.54 -22.46
N SER A 37 -5.66 0.00 -22.89
CA SER A 37 -4.48 -0.78 -23.27
C SER A 37 -3.84 -1.55 -22.11
N GLN A 38 -3.73 -0.94 -20.93
CA GLN A 38 -3.24 -1.60 -19.72
C GLN A 38 -4.22 -2.68 -19.26
N ALA A 39 -5.52 -2.38 -19.25
CA ALA A 39 -6.56 -3.35 -18.90
C ALA A 39 -6.49 -4.59 -19.82
N ILE A 40 -6.40 -4.38 -21.14
CA ILE A 40 -6.28 -5.46 -22.14
C ILE A 40 -5.00 -6.29 -21.91
N SER A 41 -3.89 -5.65 -21.58
CA SER A 41 -2.62 -6.36 -21.33
C SER A 41 -2.69 -7.25 -20.08
N TYR A 42 -3.26 -6.73 -18.98
CA TYR A 42 -3.49 -7.51 -17.77
C TYR A 42 -4.48 -8.65 -17.99
N LEU A 43 -5.54 -8.42 -18.77
CA LEU A 43 -6.54 -9.44 -19.11
C LEU A 43 -5.96 -10.54 -20.01
N ARG A 44 -5.07 -10.19 -20.96
CA ARG A 44 -4.33 -11.18 -21.75
C ARG A 44 -3.46 -12.05 -20.84
N LEU A 45 -2.73 -11.43 -19.91
CA LEU A 45 -1.89 -12.17 -18.95
C LEU A 45 -2.73 -13.11 -18.08
N LEU A 46 -3.84 -12.63 -17.51
CA LEU A 46 -4.79 -13.43 -16.73
C LEU A 46 -5.41 -14.56 -17.57
N TYR A 47 -5.79 -14.30 -18.81
CA TYR A 47 -6.29 -15.31 -19.74
C TYR A 47 -5.23 -16.37 -20.05
N TYR A 48 -3.97 -15.98 -20.30
CA TYR A 48 -2.88 -16.93 -20.53
C TYR A 48 -2.56 -17.76 -19.28
N MET A 49 -2.59 -17.15 -18.10
CA MET A 49 -2.43 -17.86 -16.83
C MET A 49 -3.58 -18.84 -16.59
N CYS A 50 -4.82 -18.40 -16.78
CA CYS A 50 -5.99 -19.27 -16.66
C CYS A 50 -5.94 -20.41 -17.68
N LYS A 51 -5.54 -20.15 -18.93
CA LYS A 51 -5.39 -21.17 -19.97
C LYS A 51 -4.28 -22.17 -19.66
N GLN A 52 -3.16 -21.71 -19.08
CA GLN A 52 -2.07 -22.57 -18.60
C GLN A 52 -2.53 -23.44 -17.41
N ILE A 53 -3.29 -22.85 -16.49
CA ILE A 53 -3.84 -23.52 -15.31
C ILE A 53 -4.91 -24.55 -15.72
N LEU A 54 -5.86 -24.17 -16.58
CA LEU A 54 -6.90 -25.05 -17.14
C LEU A 54 -6.33 -26.15 -18.05
N GLY A 55 -5.28 -25.84 -18.82
CA GLY A 55 -4.55 -26.83 -19.62
C GLY A 55 -3.77 -27.86 -18.81
N LYS A 56 -3.49 -27.57 -17.52
CA LYS A 56 -2.77 -28.45 -16.60
C LYS A 56 -3.67 -29.15 -15.58
N MET A 57 -4.96 -28.82 -15.50
CA MET A 57 -5.89 -29.47 -14.59
C MET A 57 -6.43 -30.80 -15.17
N GLN A 58 -5.64 -31.87 -15.01
CA GLN A 58 -6.14 -32.99 -14.22
C GLN A 58 -5.87 -32.63 -12.75
N LEU A 59 -6.88 -32.76 -11.89
CA LEU A 59 -6.86 -32.28 -10.50
C LEU A 59 -5.57 -32.65 -9.75
N ASN A 60 -4.87 -31.65 -9.23
CA ASN A 60 -4.32 -31.72 -7.88
C ASN A 60 -4.05 -30.33 -7.32
N ILE A 61 -4.70 -30.05 -6.19
CA ILE A 61 -4.57 -28.87 -5.36
C ILE A 61 -3.17 -28.94 -4.73
N LEU A 62 -2.20 -28.18 -5.23
CA LEU A 62 -1.01 -27.85 -4.44
C LEU A 62 -0.37 -26.55 -4.96
N GLY A 63 -0.03 -25.69 -4.00
CA GLY A 63 0.27 -24.28 -4.19
C GLY A 63 1.36 -23.96 -5.19
N MET A 64 1.07 -22.99 -6.06
CA MET A 64 2.10 -22.25 -6.79
C MET A 64 2.29 -20.88 -6.12
N LYS A 65 3.45 -20.68 -5.50
CA LYS A 65 3.98 -19.37 -5.10
C LYS A 65 4.31 -18.58 -6.36
N LEU A 66 3.46 -17.62 -6.73
CA LEU A 66 3.83 -16.55 -7.66
C LEU A 66 4.60 -15.46 -6.89
N SER A 67 5.66 -14.90 -7.49
CA SER A 67 6.60 -13.97 -6.85
C SER A 67 6.01 -12.60 -6.45
N HIS A 68 4.72 -12.42 -6.68
CA HIS A 68 3.89 -11.36 -6.11
C HIS A 68 2.73 -12.08 -5.45
N LYS A 69 2.53 -11.90 -4.13
CA LYS A 69 1.40 -12.49 -3.40
C LYS A 69 0.09 -11.94 -3.99
N ILE A 70 -0.44 -12.62 -5.00
CA ILE A 70 -1.81 -12.48 -5.44
C ILE A 70 -2.55 -13.59 -4.69
N ASP A 71 -3.20 -13.23 -3.59
CA ASP A 71 -4.11 -14.14 -2.92
C ASP A 71 -5.35 -14.27 -3.79
N ILE A 72 -5.52 -15.45 -4.39
CA ILE A 72 -6.67 -15.78 -5.24
C ILE A 72 -7.65 -16.56 -4.38
N GLU A 73 -8.71 -15.89 -3.92
CA GLU A 73 -9.83 -16.57 -3.28
C GLU A 73 -10.79 -17.05 -4.38
N VAL A 74 -11.03 -18.36 -4.44
CA VAL A 74 -12.01 -18.97 -5.37
C VAL A 74 -13.26 -19.31 -4.58
N LYS A 75 -14.33 -18.53 -4.72
CA LYS A 75 -15.64 -18.85 -4.17
C LYS A 75 -16.50 -19.51 -5.25
N THR A 76 -16.98 -20.71 -4.97
CA THR A 76 -17.99 -21.40 -5.78
C THR A 76 -19.35 -21.23 -5.12
N GLU A 77 -20.20 -20.37 -5.66
CA GLU A 77 -21.60 -20.26 -5.26
C GLU A 77 -22.49 -21.06 -6.21
N ILE A 78 -23.35 -21.91 -5.65
CA ILE A 78 -24.35 -22.69 -6.39
C ILE A 78 -25.61 -21.82 -6.51
N PHE A 79 -25.82 -21.22 -7.68
CA PHE A 79 -27.02 -20.41 -7.93
C PHE A 79 -28.21 -21.31 -8.30
N ASN A 80 -29.33 -21.17 -7.58
CA ASN A 80 -30.64 -21.77 -7.91
C ASN A 80 -30.70 -23.30 -8.03
N ASN A 81 -29.93 -24.05 -7.23
CA ASN A 81 -30.03 -25.52 -7.16
C ASN A 81 -29.84 -26.23 -8.53
N ARG A 82 -29.18 -25.57 -9.48
CA ARG A 82 -28.82 -26.12 -10.79
C ARG A 82 -27.34 -26.51 -10.75
N PRO A 83 -26.99 -27.80 -10.71
CA PRO A 83 -25.60 -28.27 -10.58
C PRO A 83 -24.73 -28.01 -11.83
N GLU A 84 -25.25 -27.32 -12.84
CA GLU A 84 -24.57 -27.09 -14.12
C GLU A 84 -23.82 -25.76 -14.22
N PHE A 85 -23.92 -24.88 -13.22
CA PHE A 85 -23.32 -23.54 -13.25
C PHE A 85 -22.43 -23.30 -12.04
N TYR A 86 -21.12 -23.18 -12.30
CA TYR A 86 -20.13 -22.77 -11.31
C TYR A 86 -19.67 -21.36 -11.65
N PHE A 87 -19.75 -20.46 -10.68
CA PHE A 87 -19.10 -19.15 -10.77
C PHE A 87 -17.73 -19.25 -10.12
N ILE A 88 -16.70 -18.82 -10.84
CA ILE A 88 -15.35 -18.63 -10.30
C ILE A 88 -15.15 -17.12 -10.24
N VAL A 89 -15.27 -16.54 -9.05
CA VAL A 89 -14.90 -15.15 -8.84
C VAL A 89 -13.41 -15.12 -8.52
N LEU A 90 -12.59 -14.58 -9.42
CA LEU A 90 -11.17 -14.32 -9.16
C LEU A 90 -11.02 -12.91 -8.59
N THR A 91 -10.85 -12.77 -7.28
CA THR A 91 -10.44 -11.49 -6.68
C THR A 91 -8.93 -11.42 -6.61
N ALA A 92 -8.31 -10.53 -7.39
CA ALA A 92 -6.88 -10.21 -7.27
C ALA A 92 -6.72 -8.92 -6.45
N THR A 93 -6.29 -9.03 -5.19
CA THR A 93 -5.91 -7.88 -4.37
C THR A 93 -4.48 -7.47 -4.71
N MET A 94 -4.33 -6.52 -5.64
CA MET A 94 -3.03 -5.87 -5.84
C MET A 94 -2.71 -4.96 -4.67
N ALA A 95 -1.51 -5.11 -4.10
CA ALA A 95 -0.96 -4.16 -3.13
C ALA A 95 -0.96 -2.75 -3.74
N SER A 96 -1.43 -1.76 -2.96
CA SER A 96 -1.51 -0.38 -3.43
C SER A 96 -0.10 0.14 -3.75
N PRO A 97 0.11 0.80 -4.91
CA PRO A 97 1.42 1.36 -5.26
C PRO A 97 1.89 2.45 -4.29
N LYS A 98 1.00 2.92 -3.40
CA LYS A 98 1.30 3.89 -2.34
C LYS A 98 2.07 3.30 -1.17
N ILE A 99 2.05 1.97 -0.99
CA ILE A 99 2.70 1.30 0.15
C ILE A 99 4.08 0.84 -0.29
N GLU A 100 5.13 1.21 0.45
CA GLU A 100 6.48 0.71 0.18
C GLU A 100 6.55 -0.82 0.32
N GLN A 101 7.21 -1.49 -0.63
CA GLN A 101 7.34 -2.94 -0.64
C GLN A 101 7.98 -3.52 0.64
N PRO A 102 9.08 -2.95 1.19
CA PRO A 102 9.64 -3.43 2.46
C PRO A 102 8.66 -3.36 3.63
N LEU A 103 7.75 -2.39 3.63
CA LEU A 103 6.69 -2.30 4.65
C LEU A 103 5.70 -3.47 4.51
N LEU A 104 5.27 -3.79 3.28
CA LEU A 104 4.39 -4.95 3.04
C LEU A 104 5.04 -6.27 3.43
N GLU A 105 6.35 -6.41 3.19
CA GLU A 105 7.10 -7.62 3.54
C GLU A 105 7.27 -7.81 5.05
N SER A 106 7.35 -6.70 5.80
CA SER A 106 7.45 -6.71 7.26
C SER A 106 6.10 -6.85 7.98
N LEU A 107 4.99 -6.47 7.33
CA LEU A 107 3.64 -6.64 7.87
C LEU A 107 3.14 -8.07 7.64
N THR A 108 3.44 -8.96 8.59
CA THR A 108 2.80 -10.29 8.66
C THR A 108 1.51 -10.25 9.49
N ASP A 109 0.65 -11.26 9.34
CA ASP A 109 -0.63 -11.33 10.05
C ASP A 109 -0.42 -11.24 11.57
N GLY A 110 -1.08 -10.26 12.20
CA GLY A 110 -1.02 -10.02 13.64
C GLY A 110 0.15 -9.15 14.11
N GLN A 111 1.05 -8.71 13.23
CA GLN A 111 2.09 -7.75 13.58
C GLN A 111 1.63 -6.31 13.33
N THR A 112 2.07 -5.41 14.21
CA THR A 112 1.87 -3.97 14.11
C THR A 112 3.21 -3.28 13.98
N THR A 113 3.27 -2.19 13.22
CA THR A 113 4.51 -1.41 13.04
C THR A 113 4.24 0.09 13.10
N LYS A 114 5.32 0.87 13.19
CA LYS A 114 5.24 2.32 13.01
C LYS A 114 5.31 2.64 11.51
N VAL A 115 4.35 3.42 11.05
CA VAL A 115 4.27 3.88 9.66
C VAL A 115 4.23 5.39 9.58
N MET A 116 4.80 5.90 8.50
CA MET A 116 4.75 7.31 8.12
C MET A 116 3.92 7.44 6.86
N VAL A 117 2.88 8.28 6.93
CA VAL A 117 1.95 8.54 5.83
C VAL A 117 2.23 9.94 5.31
N SER A 118 2.63 10.04 4.05
CA SER A 118 2.85 11.33 3.37
C SER A 118 1.63 11.69 2.54
N MET A 119 1.15 12.92 2.69
CA MET A 119 0.01 13.42 1.92
C MET A 119 0.43 13.79 0.48
N THR A 120 -0.56 13.86 -0.42
CA THR A 120 -0.37 14.30 -1.81
C THR A 120 -0.06 15.78 -1.91
N ASP A 121 -0.73 16.60 -1.09
CA ASP A 121 -0.52 18.04 -1.07
C ASP A 121 0.86 18.37 -0.48
N LYS A 122 1.64 19.16 -1.22
CA LYS A 122 3.04 19.46 -0.93
C LYS A 122 3.21 20.80 -0.21
N THR A 123 4.07 20.85 0.78
CA THR A 123 4.36 22.11 1.49
C THR A 123 5.13 23.10 0.60
N GLU A 124 5.87 22.59 -0.39
CA GLU A 124 6.60 23.40 -1.36
C GLU A 124 5.69 24.31 -2.20
N GLU A 125 4.46 23.87 -2.49
CA GLU A 125 3.50 24.67 -3.26
C GLU A 125 3.00 25.88 -2.46
N VAL A 126 2.71 25.67 -1.18
CA VAL A 126 2.35 26.75 -0.25
C VAL A 126 3.52 27.72 -0.08
N LEU A 127 4.74 27.20 0.13
CA LEU A 127 5.94 28.03 0.30
C LEU A 127 6.24 28.88 -0.94
N ARG A 128 6.07 28.32 -2.15
CA ARG A 128 6.24 29.06 -3.41
C ARG A 128 5.21 30.19 -3.54
N GLY A 129 3.97 29.96 -3.11
CA GLY A 129 2.93 31.00 -3.08
C GLY A 129 3.24 32.16 -2.11
N LEU A 130 4.05 31.89 -1.09
CA LEU A 130 4.44 32.85 -0.06
C LEU A 130 5.76 33.59 -0.37
N GLU A 131 6.56 33.10 -1.31
CA GLU A 131 7.90 33.63 -1.60
C GLU A 131 7.87 35.09 -2.09
N ASN A 132 6.88 35.44 -2.92
CA ASN A 132 6.75 36.77 -3.53
C ASN A 132 5.86 37.73 -2.74
N ARG A 133 5.46 37.35 -1.52
CA ARG A 133 4.60 38.19 -0.68
C ARG A 133 5.45 39.20 0.09
N GLU A 134 5.00 40.44 0.16
CA GLU A 134 5.59 41.43 1.05
C GLU A 134 5.12 41.18 2.50
N TYR A 135 6.06 41.29 3.43
CA TYR A 135 5.83 41.10 4.86
C TYR A 135 6.25 42.35 5.63
N ALA A 136 5.52 42.68 6.69
CA ALA A 136 5.86 43.84 7.51
C ALA A 136 7.21 43.64 8.24
N ASP A 137 7.46 42.43 8.74
CA ASP A 137 8.70 42.04 9.40
C ASP A 137 8.93 40.52 9.35
N ARG A 138 10.01 40.06 9.99
CA ARG A 138 10.36 38.63 10.06
C ARG A 138 9.33 37.81 10.84
N ALA A 139 8.75 38.36 11.91
CA ALA A 139 7.79 37.64 12.74
C ALA A 139 6.47 37.42 11.97
N ASP A 140 5.99 38.44 11.26
CA ASP A 140 4.84 38.37 10.36
C ASP A 140 5.03 37.30 9.27
N ARG A 141 6.24 37.24 8.67
CA ARG A 141 6.59 36.17 7.72
C ARG A 141 6.50 34.78 8.33
N LEU A 142 7.10 34.57 9.51
CA LEU A 142 7.09 33.26 10.17
C LEU A 142 5.68 32.84 10.60
N ASN A 143 4.89 33.77 11.12
CA ASN A 143 3.50 33.53 11.51
C ASN A 143 2.64 33.18 10.31
N THR A 144 2.85 33.86 9.18
CA THR A 144 2.15 33.54 7.93
C THR A 144 2.54 32.15 7.44
N ILE A 145 3.83 31.82 7.37
CA ILE A 145 4.27 30.47 6.95
C ILE A 145 3.68 29.40 7.86
N ASN A 146 3.76 29.59 9.19
CA ASN A 146 3.21 28.64 10.15
C ASN A 146 1.70 28.43 9.95
N ARG A 147 0.94 29.51 9.81
CA ARG A 147 -0.51 29.45 9.59
C ARG A 147 -0.85 28.69 8.31
N GLU A 148 -0.23 29.04 7.18
CA GLU A 148 -0.55 28.40 5.90
C GLU A 148 -0.16 26.91 5.87
N LEU A 149 0.99 26.54 6.44
CA LEU A 149 1.41 25.14 6.51
C LEU A 149 0.54 24.32 7.48
N THR A 150 0.12 24.92 8.60
CA THR A 150 -0.81 24.28 9.54
C THR A 150 -2.17 24.07 8.89
N ALA A 151 -2.72 25.08 8.22
CA ALA A 151 -4.00 24.97 7.51
C ALA A 151 -3.97 23.93 6.38
N LEU A 152 -2.85 23.82 5.66
CA LEU A 152 -2.62 22.77 4.67
C LEU A 152 -2.66 21.39 5.32
N ALA A 153 -1.92 21.21 6.41
CA ALA A 153 -1.83 19.95 7.13
C ALA A 153 -3.19 19.52 7.70
N GLU A 154 -3.90 20.43 8.37
CA GLU A 154 -5.25 20.17 8.90
C GLU A 154 -6.19 19.69 7.80
N ARG A 155 -6.27 20.41 6.68
CA ARG A 155 -7.17 20.04 5.57
C ARG A 155 -6.79 18.70 4.92
N SER A 156 -5.51 18.50 4.64
CA SER A 156 -5.05 17.33 3.86
C SER A 156 -4.97 16.05 4.69
N GLN A 157 -4.65 16.15 5.98
CA GLN A 157 -4.52 15.01 6.90
C GLN A 157 -5.86 14.58 7.51
N GLN A 158 -6.88 15.44 7.48
CA GLN A 158 -8.19 15.17 8.09
C GLN A 158 -8.79 13.80 7.74
N PRO A 159 -8.82 13.35 6.47
CA PRO A 159 -9.41 12.04 6.14
C PRO A 159 -8.66 10.86 6.77
N VAL A 160 -7.34 10.99 6.95
CA VAL A 160 -6.52 9.97 7.62
C VAL A 160 -6.81 9.98 9.12
N ILE A 161 -6.87 11.16 9.73
CA ILE A 161 -7.18 11.31 11.17
C ILE A 161 -8.56 10.74 11.48
N GLU A 162 -9.58 11.03 10.66
CA GLU A 162 -10.93 10.47 10.83
C GLU A 162 -10.97 8.94 10.73
N LEU A 163 -10.14 8.34 9.88
CA LEU A 163 -10.00 6.89 9.81
C LEU A 163 -9.34 6.34 11.09
N LEU A 164 -8.27 6.97 11.56
CA LEU A 164 -7.56 6.54 12.78
C LEU A 164 -8.45 6.64 14.02
N GLU A 165 -9.24 7.70 14.13
CA GLU A 165 -10.21 7.88 15.21
C GLU A 165 -11.26 6.77 15.26
N LYS A 166 -11.66 6.22 14.11
CA LYS A 166 -12.58 5.07 14.04
C LYS A 166 -11.89 3.75 14.38
N GLU A 167 -10.62 3.61 14.01
CA GLU A 167 -9.89 2.35 14.18
C GLU A 167 -9.29 2.20 15.58
N LYS A 168 -9.11 3.29 16.34
CA LYS A 168 -8.55 3.27 17.71
C LYS A 168 -9.35 2.43 18.70
N GLU A 169 -10.63 2.21 18.45
CA GLU A 169 -11.48 1.35 19.28
C GLU A 169 -11.23 -0.13 19.01
N ARG A 170 -10.76 -0.46 17.80
CA ARG A 170 -10.48 -1.83 17.36
C ARG A 170 -9.06 -2.27 17.69
N ILE A 171 -8.09 -1.38 17.53
CA ILE A 171 -6.66 -1.66 17.68
C ILE A 171 -5.97 -0.56 18.50
N PRO A 172 -5.02 -0.90 19.39
CA PRO A 172 -4.28 0.08 20.15
C PRO A 172 -3.32 0.83 19.23
N ILE A 173 -3.74 2.01 18.78
CA ILE A 173 -2.95 2.89 17.91
C ILE A 173 -2.79 4.27 18.53
N THR A 174 -1.66 4.91 18.24
CA THR A 174 -1.45 6.33 18.53
C THR A 174 -0.90 6.99 17.28
N TRP A 175 -1.10 8.30 17.14
CA TRP A 175 -0.60 9.01 15.98
C TRP A 175 -0.16 10.43 16.32
N LYS A 176 0.70 10.97 15.46
CA LYS A 176 1.22 12.33 15.56
C LYS A 176 1.21 12.97 14.18
N THR A 177 0.69 14.20 14.11
CA THR A 177 0.70 15.00 12.91
C THR A 177 1.99 15.81 12.79
N MET A 178 2.49 15.93 11.57
CA MET A 178 3.66 16.75 11.22
C MET A 178 3.25 17.74 10.14
N TRP A 179 3.00 18.98 10.55
CA TRP A 179 2.52 20.02 9.64
C TRP A 179 3.60 20.51 8.67
N ILE A 180 4.88 20.53 9.09
CA ILE A 180 6.01 20.99 8.26
C ILE A 180 6.23 20.09 7.05
N SER A 181 6.18 18.77 7.23
CA SER A 181 6.39 17.78 6.16
C SER A 181 5.08 17.28 5.54
N ASN A 182 3.95 17.76 6.02
CA ASN A 182 2.62 17.26 5.70
C ASN A 182 2.48 15.72 5.82
N GLN A 183 2.89 15.20 6.97
CA GLN A 183 2.90 13.77 7.26
C GLN A 183 2.13 13.42 8.52
N VAL A 184 1.68 12.17 8.61
CA VAL A 184 1.11 11.58 9.83
C VAL A 184 1.93 10.35 10.19
N ILE A 185 2.47 10.33 11.41
CA ILE A 185 3.15 9.17 11.98
C ILE A 185 2.11 8.38 12.77
N ILE A 186 2.04 7.07 12.53
CA ILE A 186 1.09 6.17 13.19
C ILE A 186 1.87 5.03 13.81
N ASP A 187 1.68 4.85 15.11
CA ASP A 187 2.21 3.75 15.90
C ASP A 187 1.15 2.66 16.06
N GLY A 188 1.55 1.40 15.89
CA GLY A 188 0.67 0.24 16.07
C GLY A 188 -0.16 -0.11 14.82
N ALA A 189 0.24 0.34 13.62
CA ALA A 189 -0.53 0.07 12.42
C ALA A 189 -0.42 -1.39 11.97
N ASP A 190 -1.57 -2.06 11.81
CA ASP A 190 -1.69 -3.41 11.22
C ASP A 190 -1.82 -3.34 9.68
N LEU A 191 -1.70 -4.49 9.02
CA LEU A 191 -1.81 -4.57 7.55
C LEU A 191 -3.16 -4.04 7.04
N GLN A 192 -4.25 -4.33 7.75
CA GLN A 192 -5.60 -3.89 7.37
C GLN A 192 -5.74 -2.37 7.41
N LEU A 193 -5.22 -1.73 8.46
CA LEU A 193 -5.20 -0.27 8.60
C LEU A 193 -4.35 0.36 7.49
N VAL A 194 -3.16 -0.16 7.24
CA VAL A 194 -2.28 0.34 6.17
C VAL A 194 -2.96 0.27 4.80
N GLN A 195 -3.68 -0.83 4.52
CA GLN A 195 -4.47 -0.96 3.28
C GLN A 195 -5.63 0.03 3.20
N LYS A 196 -6.35 0.26 4.31
CA LYS A 196 -7.43 1.26 4.38
C LYS A 196 -6.90 2.67 4.13
N ILE A 197 -5.78 3.05 4.77
CA ILE A 197 -5.11 4.35 4.56
C ILE A 197 -4.68 4.49 3.10
N ALA A 198 -4.15 3.43 2.49
CA ALA A 198 -3.73 3.44 1.10
C ALA A 198 -4.90 3.66 0.11
N GLY A 199 -6.14 3.41 0.54
CA GLY A 199 -7.35 3.71 -0.22
C GLY A 199 -7.75 5.19 -0.23
N ILE A 200 -7.21 6.00 0.68
CA ILE A 200 -7.52 7.43 0.78
C ILE A 200 -6.84 8.17 -0.39
N GLN A 201 -7.60 9.03 -1.09
CA GLN A 201 -7.09 9.75 -2.27
C GLN A 201 -5.92 10.67 -1.92
N ASN A 202 -6.02 11.40 -0.80
CA ASN A 202 -5.06 12.40 -0.36
C ASN A 202 -3.74 11.82 0.20
N VAL A 203 -3.61 10.49 0.26
CA VAL A 203 -2.36 9.83 0.64
C VAL A 203 -1.51 9.62 -0.60
N ALA A 204 -0.27 10.09 -0.60
CA ALA A 204 0.69 9.84 -1.66
C ALA A 204 1.50 8.57 -1.41
N LYS A 205 1.98 8.41 -0.18
CA LYS A 205 2.96 7.36 0.16
C LYS A 205 2.79 6.90 1.60
N ILE A 206 3.00 5.61 1.84
CA ILE A 206 3.06 4.98 3.16
C ILE A 206 4.36 4.20 3.25
N GLU A 207 5.18 4.51 4.24
CA GLU A 207 6.47 3.88 4.48
C GLU A 207 6.62 3.44 5.94
N GLY A 208 7.39 2.38 6.17
CA GLY A 208 7.73 1.95 7.53
C GLY A 208 8.84 2.80 8.13
N GLU A 209 8.91 2.87 9.46
CA GLU A 209 10.05 3.48 10.14
C GLU A 209 11.36 2.77 9.75
N LYS A 210 12.32 3.53 9.22
CA LYS A 210 13.65 3.03 8.85
C LYS A 210 14.61 3.24 10.02
N PHE A 211 15.07 2.15 10.62
CA PHE A 211 16.11 2.19 11.64
C PHE A 211 17.49 2.28 10.97
N MET A 212 18.19 3.41 11.13
CA MET A 212 19.60 3.52 10.74
C MET A 212 20.48 3.18 11.95
N GLN A 213 21.29 2.14 11.83
CA GLN A 213 22.30 1.83 12.84
C GLN A 213 23.44 2.85 12.74
N LEU A 214 23.54 3.73 13.73
CA LEU A 214 24.70 4.62 13.85
C LEU A 214 25.94 3.77 14.11
N HIS A 215 26.98 4.01 13.31
CA HIS A 215 28.21 3.26 13.40
C HIS A 215 28.89 3.64 14.72
N LYS A 216 29.34 2.65 15.50
CA LYS A 216 30.00 2.89 16.78
C LYS A 216 31.20 3.79 16.54
N SER A 217 31.18 4.99 17.12
CA SER A 217 32.29 5.95 17.00
C SER A 217 33.58 5.28 17.45
N LEU A 218 34.58 5.25 16.57
CA LEU A 218 35.95 4.89 16.91
C LEU A 218 36.56 6.06 17.67
N VAL A 219 36.10 6.30 18.89
CA VAL A 219 36.82 7.16 19.84
C VAL A 219 38.16 6.45 20.04
N ARG A 220 39.23 6.98 19.41
CA ARG A 220 40.58 6.55 19.76
C ARG A 220 40.75 6.85 21.25
N PRO A 221 41.21 5.89 22.07
CA PRO A 221 41.63 6.21 23.42
C PRO A 221 42.59 7.39 23.34
N VAL A 222 42.26 8.49 24.02
CA VAL A 222 43.22 9.57 24.22
C VAL A 222 44.38 8.93 24.97
N GLU A 223 45.52 8.74 24.32
CA GLU A 223 46.76 8.39 25.02
C GLU A 223 46.97 9.45 26.08
N GLN A 224 46.81 9.07 27.34
CA GLN A 224 47.13 9.94 28.46
C GLN A 224 48.60 10.33 28.30
N PRO A 225 48.93 11.63 28.35
CA PRO A 225 50.32 12.06 28.23
C PRO A 225 51.13 11.35 29.31
N LYS A 226 52.20 10.67 28.90
CA LYS A 226 53.16 10.09 29.83
C LYS A 226 53.63 11.18 30.80
N PRO A 227 53.71 10.90 32.11
CA PRO A 227 54.26 11.87 33.05
C PRO A 227 55.65 12.26 32.57
N VAL A 228 55.87 13.56 32.42
CA VAL A 228 57.18 14.13 32.13
C VAL A 228 58.08 13.80 33.33
N ASP A 229 59.12 13.00 33.11
CA ASP A 229 60.17 12.82 34.11
C ASP A 229 60.75 14.21 34.43
N GLN A 230 60.49 14.67 35.65
CA GLN A 230 61.12 15.86 36.19
C GLN A 230 62.55 15.46 36.55
N ASP A 231 63.48 15.69 35.62
CA ASP A 231 64.90 15.60 35.93
C ASP A 231 65.24 16.67 36.99
N THR A 232 65.45 16.16 38.19
CA THR A 232 66.04 16.86 39.32
C THR A 232 67.50 17.18 39.00
N LYS A 233 67.83 18.48 39.03
CA LYS A 233 69.14 19.13 39.25
C LYS A 233 70.43 18.32 39.02
#